data_AF-A0A661LNB2-F1
#
_entry.id   AF-A0A661LNB2-F1
#
_cell.length_a   1.000
_cell.length_b   1.000
_cell.length_c   1.000
_cell.angle_alpha   90.00
_cell.angle_beta   90.00
_cell.angle_gamma   90.00
#
_symmetry.space_group_name_H-M   'P 1'
#
loop_
_entity.id
_entity.type
_entity.pdbx_description
1 polymer ?
#
loop_
_entity_poly.entity_id
_entity_poly.type
_entity_poly.pdbx_seq_one_letter_code
_entity_poly.pdbx_strand_id
1 'polypeptide(L)'
;VFEFKEVVDKVTDEGLQVSLEEARKLDPECEIGDSLGMKMETSTFGRIAAQSAKQVIMQRLKEAERDIVYDDFKDRKGEIINGIVQRFDRGSIIVNLGRTEAELPPREQIPRESYRQGDRIRAYILDVKQYSRGPQIILSRTHPNFLSALFENEVPEISEGIVKIMQVAREPGSRSKIAVYSKDPDVDPVGACVGMKGSRVQAVVQELRGEKIDIVTWDPDPAKFICNALAPAEIIRVIVDEENHSMEVVVPDDQLSLAIGKGGQNVRLASRLTGWALDVVSETNYNKALKEGYESLLGLEGVGEKLAADLYQEGFRSALELSQAEPEELMSIEGMTEDKARELIQEAIEFVQKKQEEVATYSEEEAQQDLEVEEVQAEQVEKGEEKPSSGDG
;
A
#
# COMPACT_ATOMS: atom_id res chain seq x y z
N VAL A 1 26.25 -36.19 39.66
CA VAL A 1 25.34 -36.42 38.52
C VAL A 1 24.70 -37.77 38.74
N PHE A 2 23.41 -37.91 38.46
CA PHE A 2 22.72 -39.20 38.52
C PHE A 2 22.44 -39.64 37.09
N GLU A 3 22.74 -40.90 36.78
CA GLU A 3 22.37 -41.54 35.53
C GLU A 3 21.17 -42.43 35.83
N PHE A 4 20.08 -42.22 35.09
CA PHE A 4 18.87 -43.00 35.26
C PHE A 4 18.96 -44.23 34.36
N LYS A 5 18.83 -45.41 34.95
CA LYS A 5 18.81 -46.68 34.23
C LYS A 5 17.48 -47.39 34.44
N GLU A 6 16.97 -47.99 33.37
CA GLU A 6 15.76 -48.80 33.41
C GLU A 6 16.06 -50.17 34.01
N VAL A 7 15.24 -50.60 34.97
CA VAL A 7 15.38 -51.91 35.62
C VAL A 7 14.82 -52.99 34.70
N VAL A 8 15.68 -53.90 34.23
CA VAL A 8 15.31 -54.98 33.32
C VAL A 8 15.76 -56.34 33.85
N ASP A 9 15.10 -57.41 33.40
CA ASP A 9 15.47 -58.78 33.76
C ASP A 9 16.79 -59.22 33.08
N LYS A 10 17.00 -58.78 31.83
CA LYS A 10 18.23 -59.03 31.07
C LYS A 10 18.77 -57.73 30.48
N VAL A 11 19.94 -57.34 30.94
CA VAL A 11 20.63 -56.13 30.47
C VAL A 11 21.12 -56.36 29.04
N THR A 12 20.67 -55.52 28.12
CA THR A 12 21.11 -55.49 26.71
C THR A 12 21.96 -54.26 26.40
N ASP A 13 21.74 -53.17 27.14
CA ASP A 13 22.53 -51.94 27.07
C ASP A 13 22.95 -51.53 28.49
N GLU A 14 24.20 -51.80 28.85
CA GLU A 14 24.76 -51.48 30.17
C GLU A 14 24.77 -49.97 30.50
N GLY A 15 24.63 -49.09 29.49
CA GLY A 15 24.55 -47.65 29.67
C GLY A 15 23.17 -47.17 30.11
N LEU A 16 22.10 -47.79 29.60
CA LEU A 16 20.72 -47.37 29.82
C LEU A 16 19.93 -48.31 30.73
N GLN A 17 20.43 -49.51 31.01
CA GLN A 17 19.72 -50.56 31.73
C GLN A 17 20.53 -51.09 32.92
N VAL A 18 19.82 -51.57 33.94
CA VAL A 18 20.38 -52.21 35.13
C VAL A 18 19.59 -53.48 35.45
N SER A 19 20.27 -54.51 35.96
CA SER A 19 19.59 -55.74 36.36
C SER A 19 18.74 -55.52 37.62
N LEU A 20 17.62 -56.24 37.75
CA LEU A 20 16.78 -56.19 38.95
C LEU A 20 17.57 -56.47 40.24
N GLU A 21 18.54 -57.38 40.18
CA GLU A 21 19.40 -57.72 41.33
C GLU A 21 20.29 -56.55 41.77
N GLU A 22 20.80 -55.74 40.83
CA GLU A 22 21.63 -54.58 41.13
C GLU A 22 20.79 -53.37 41.53
N ALA A 23 19.62 -53.19 40.90
CA ALA A 23 18.68 -52.14 41.27
C ALA A 23 18.20 -52.30 42.72
N ARG A 24 17.90 -53.55 43.14
CA ARG A 24 17.47 -53.87 44.52
C ARG A 24 18.52 -53.62 45.60
N LYS A 25 19.81 -53.52 45.23
CA LYS A 25 20.87 -53.15 46.17
C LYS A 25 20.84 -51.66 46.53
N LEU A 26 20.27 -50.85 45.64
CA LEU A 26 20.14 -49.40 45.81
C LEU A 26 18.76 -49.02 46.36
N ASP A 27 17.70 -49.64 45.83
CA ASP A 27 16.34 -49.51 46.33
C ASP A 27 15.66 -50.88 46.40
N PRO A 28 15.47 -51.47 47.60
CA PRO A 28 14.88 -52.80 47.77
C PRO A 28 13.46 -52.96 47.21
N GLU A 29 12.72 -51.87 47.01
CA GLU A 29 11.33 -51.90 46.52
C GLU A 29 11.22 -51.76 44.99
N CYS A 30 12.34 -51.66 44.24
CA CYS A 30 12.28 -51.49 42.80
C CYS A 30 11.72 -52.72 42.06
N GLU A 31 10.92 -52.45 41.02
CA GLU A 31 10.33 -53.43 40.12
C GLU A 31 10.92 -53.33 38.71
N ILE A 32 10.68 -54.35 37.87
CA ILE A 32 11.08 -54.33 36.46
C ILE A 32 10.25 -53.26 35.74
N GLY A 33 10.93 -52.37 35.01
CA GLY A 33 10.35 -51.21 34.34
C GLY A 33 10.53 -49.88 35.08
N ASP A 34 11.00 -49.90 36.33
CA ASP A 34 11.32 -48.68 37.07
C ASP A 34 12.57 -47.99 36.54
N SER A 35 12.65 -46.67 36.71
CA SER A 35 13.84 -45.88 36.35
C SER A 35 14.58 -45.46 37.62
N LEU A 36 15.74 -46.07 37.86
CA LEU A 36 16.52 -45.84 39.07
C LEU A 36 17.69 -44.89 38.83
N GLY A 37 17.79 -43.84 39.65
CA GLY A 37 18.88 -42.87 39.59
C GLY A 37 20.15 -43.40 40.27
N MET A 38 21.12 -43.87 39.49
CA MET A 38 22.41 -44.32 39.99
C MET A 38 23.40 -43.15 40.12
N LYS A 39 24.11 -43.07 41.25
CA LYS A 39 25.09 -42.01 41.48
C LYS A 39 26.33 -42.25 40.62
N MET A 40 26.55 -41.39 39.64
CA MET A 40 27.72 -41.44 38.76
C MET A 40 28.89 -40.65 39.37
N GLU A 41 30.10 -41.20 39.28
CA GLU A 41 31.31 -40.47 39.63
C GLU A 41 31.53 -39.28 38.69
N THR A 42 31.79 -38.10 39.25
CA THR A 42 31.99 -36.89 38.46
C THR A 42 33.41 -36.76 37.90
N SER A 43 34.33 -37.61 38.34
CA SER A 43 35.74 -37.69 37.92
C SER A 43 35.91 -38.20 36.49
N THR A 44 34.94 -38.96 35.96
CA THR A 44 34.92 -39.51 34.60
C THR A 44 34.58 -38.45 33.54
N PHE A 45 34.02 -37.31 33.93
CA PHE A 45 33.80 -36.19 33.02
C PHE A 45 35.11 -35.48 32.73
N GLY A 46 35.77 -35.88 31.64
CA GLY A 46 36.95 -35.18 31.14
C GLY A 46 36.66 -33.72 30.75
N ARG A 47 37.71 -32.94 30.51
CA ARG A 47 37.62 -31.53 30.04
C ARG A 47 36.69 -31.37 28.83
N ILE A 48 36.68 -32.34 27.93
CA ILE A 48 35.86 -32.38 26.71
C ILE A 48 34.37 -32.48 27.07
N ALA A 49 33.99 -33.37 27.98
CA ALA A 49 32.60 -33.53 28.40
C ALA A 49 32.05 -32.28 29.10
N ALA A 50 32.87 -31.60 29.91
CA ALA A 50 32.49 -30.32 30.51
C ALA A 50 32.31 -29.20 29.47
N GLN A 51 33.15 -29.15 28.44
CA GLN A 51 33.00 -28.20 27.32
C GLN A 51 31.73 -28.50 26.48
N SER A 52 31.47 -29.78 26.19
CA SER A 52 30.25 -30.21 25.49
C SER A 52 29.00 -29.89 26.31
N ALA A 53 29.00 -30.16 27.62
CA ALA A 53 27.89 -29.81 28.50
C ALA A 53 27.66 -28.29 28.54
N LYS A 54 28.74 -27.48 28.64
CA LYS A 54 28.64 -26.02 28.55
C LYS A 54 28.01 -25.58 27.22
N GLN A 55 28.40 -26.20 26.11
CA GLN A 55 27.85 -25.89 24.79
C GLN A 55 26.36 -26.25 24.70
N VAL A 56 25.96 -27.43 25.16
CA VAL A 56 24.55 -27.88 25.18
C VAL A 56 23.71 -26.99 26.09
N ILE A 57 24.20 -26.65 27.29
CA ILE A 57 23.51 -25.74 28.21
C ILE A 57 23.36 -24.36 27.58
N MET A 58 24.41 -23.81 26.98
CA MET A 58 24.35 -22.51 26.29
C MET A 58 23.40 -22.53 25.10
N GLN A 59 23.30 -23.66 24.38
CA GLN A 59 22.33 -23.83 23.30
C GLN A 59 20.90 -23.86 23.85
N ARG A 60 20.62 -24.69 24.87
CA ARG A 60 19.29 -24.77 25.51
C ARG A 60 18.85 -23.44 26.11
N LEU A 61 19.78 -22.70 26.73
CA LEU A 61 19.52 -21.37 27.26
C LEU A 61 19.13 -20.38 26.16
N LYS A 62 19.84 -20.39 25.03
CA LYS A 62 19.52 -19.56 23.86
C LYS A 62 18.19 -19.95 23.21
N GLU A 63 17.86 -21.25 23.15
CA GLU A 63 16.56 -21.74 22.66
C GLU A 63 15.43 -21.21 23.56
N ALA A 64 15.54 -21.36 24.87
CA ALA A 64 14.55 -20.83 25.81
C ALA A 64 14.39 -19.30 25.73
N GLU A 65 15.49 -18.56 25.61
CA GLU A 65 15.46 -17.10 25.44
C GLU A 65 14.74 -16.69 24.15
N ARG A 66 14.95 -17.43 23.06
CA ARG A 66 14.27 -17.18 21.77
C ARG A 66 12.77 -17.42 21.84
N ASP A 67 12.33 -18.48 22.52
CA ASP A 67 10.92 -18.80 22.65
C ASP A 67 10.19 -17.72 23.47
N ILE A 68 10.82 -17.25 24.56
CA ILE A 68 10.31 -16.12 25.35
C ILE A 68 10.16 -14.87 24.49
N VAL A 69 11.16 -14.53 23.68
CA VAL A 69 11.08 -13.36 22.78
C VAL A 69 9.97 -13.53 21.76
N TYR A 70 9.78 -14.72 21.18
CA TYR A 70 8.70 -14.93 20.22
C TYR A 70 7.33 -14.73 20.89
N ASP A 71 7.13 -15.33 22.07
CA ASP A 71 5.88 -15.22 22.82
C ASP A 71 5.59 -13.78 23.28
N ASP A 72 6.61 -13.01 23.64
CA ASP A 72 6.47 -11.60 24.03
C ASP A 72 5.98 -10.71 22.87
N PHE A 73 6.29 -11.07 21.62
CA PHE A 73 6.09 -10.18 20.45
C PHE A 73 5.04 -10.66 19.45
N LYS A 74 4.67 -11.94 19.45
CA LYS A 74 3.72 -12.51 18.46
C LYS A 74 2.36 -11.79 18.43
N ASP A 75 1.90 -11.35 19.60
CA ASP A 75 0.59 -10.68 19.78
C ASP A 75 0.68 -9.15 19.64
N ARG A 76 1.89 -8.61 19.48
CA ARG A 76 2.17 -7.17 19.39
C ARG A 76 2.30 -6.67 17.94
N LYS A 77 1.96 -7.51 16.96
CA LYS A 77 1.87 -7.09 15.56
C LYS A 77 0.83 -5.98 15.46
N GLY A 78 1.17 -4.88 14.80
CA GLY A 78 0.30 -3.71 14.78
C GLY A 78 0.73 -2.56 15.69
N GLU A 79 1.65 -2.80 16.62
CA GLU A 79 2.08 -1.76 17.55
C GLU A 79 3.26 -0.94 17.03
N ILE A 80 3.37 0.29 17.54
CA ILE A 80 4.59 1.08 17.41
C ILE A 80 5.54 0.71 18.54
N ILE A 81 6.79 0.43 18.16
CA ILE A 81 7.87 0.19 19.09
C ILE A 81 8.98 1.23 18.93
N ASN A 82 9.61 1.56 20.06
CA ASN A 82 10.76 2.45 20.10
C ASN A 82 12.02 1.61 20.28
N GLY A 83 13.07 1.96 19.54
CA GLY A 83 14.36 1.31 19.64
C GLY A 83 15.52 2.24 19.30
N ILE A 84 16.73 1.69 19.34
CA ILE A 84 17.97 2.39 19.03
C ILE A 84 18.64 1.70 17.84
N VAL A 85 19.00 2.47 16.83
CA VAL A 85 19.73 1.96 15.66
C VAL A 85 21.10 1.45 16.13
N GLN A 86 21.32 0.15 15.99
CA GLN A 86 22.52 -0.51 16.48
C GLN A 86 23.56 -0.70 15.40
N ARG A 87 23.15 -1.11 14.19
CA ARG A 87 24.04 -1.30 13.03
C ARG A 87 23.24 -1.35 11.74
N PHE A 88 23.96 -1.33 10.61
CA PHE A 88 23.41 -1.52 9.28
C PHE A 88 23.94 -2.84 8.72
N ASP A 89 23.06 -3.67 8.15
CA ASP A 89 23.43 -4.95 7.55
C ASP A 89 22.77 -5.07 6.17
N ARG A 90 23.57 -5.11 5.10
CA ARG A 90 23.11 -5.23 3.70
C ARG A 90 21.98 -4.26 3.32
N GLY A 91 21.98 -3.06 3.89
CA GLY A 91 20.96 -2.03 3.70
C GLY A 91 19.80 -2.08 4.70
N SER A 92 19.61 -3.18 5.43
CA SER A 92 18.68 -3.24 6.55
C SER A 92 19.22 -2.48 7.76
N ILE A 93 18.33 -1.84 8.51
CA ILE A 93 18.66 -1.19 9.78
C ILE A 93 18.34 -2.18 10.90
N ILE A 94 19.35 -2.53 11.70
CA ILE A 94 19.16 -3.37 12.87
C ILE A 94 18.91 -2.47 14.08
N VAL A 95 17.75 -2.66 14.69
CA VAL A 95 17.23 -1.85 15.79
C VAL A 95 17.26 -2.67 17.07
N ASN A 96 17.93 -2.15 18.09
CA ASN A 96 17.92 -2.72 19.43
C ASN A 96 16.66 -2.29 20.19
N LEU A 97 15.86 -3.26 20.64
CA LEU A 97 14.65 -3.07 21.44
C LEU A 97 14.90 -3.27 22.95
N GLY A 98 16.16 -3.38 23.37
CA GLY A 98 16.60 -3.63 24.73
C GLY A 98 16.73 -5.12 25.05
N ARG A 99 15.66 -5.90 24.80
CA ARG A 99 15.65 -7.37 25.02
C ARG A 99 16.08 -8.18 23.81
N THR A 100 15.81 -7.68 22.61
CA THR A 100 16.10 -8.36 21.35
C THR A 100 16.42 -7.34 20.26
N GLU A 101 16.93 -7.82 19.14
CA GLU A 101 17.12 -7.04 17.92
C GLU A 101 15.91 -7.23 16.98
N ALA A 102 15.58 -6.18 16.25
CA ALA A 102 14.59 -6.17 15.18
C ALA A 102 15.21 -5.63 13.90
N GLU A 103 14.64 -5.99 12.76
CA GLU A 103 15.13 -5.60 11.46
C GLU A 103 14.14 -4.67 10.77
N LEU A 104 14.61 -3.53 10.29
CA LEU A 104 13.89 -2.64 9.38
C LEU A 104 14.49 -2.78 7.97
N PRO A 105 13.89 -3.61 7.10
CA PRO A 105 14.46 -3.90 5.78
C PRO A 105 14.33 -2.71 4.81
N PRO A 106 15.14 -2.62 3.75
CA PRO A 106 15.17 -1.47 2.83
C PRO A 106 13.81 -1.09 2.22
N ARG A 107 12.97 -2.09 1.90
CA ARG A 107 11.63 -1.87 1.33
C ARG A 107 10.66 -1.22 2.32
N GLU A 108 10.93 -1.37 3.60
CA GLU A 108 10.11 -0.86 4.70
C GLU A 108 10.70 0.43 5.30
N GLN A 109 11.80 0.94 4.74
CA GLN A 109 12.42 2.22 5.09
C GLN A 109 11.85 3.34 4.22
N ILE A 110 11.67 4.52 4.80
CA ILE A 110 11.26 5.70 4.05
C ILE A 110 12.48 6.24 3.27
N PRO A 111 12.41 6.40 1.93
CA PRO A 111 13.60 6.69 1.10
C PRO A 111 14.38 7.97 1.46
N ARG A 112 13.73 8.96 2.08
CA ARG A 112 14.34 10.25 2.46
C ARG A 112 14.80 10.32 3.91
N GLU A 113 14.60 9.26 4.68
CA GLU A 113 15.06 9.21 6.06
C GLU A 113 16.50 8.72 6.12
N SER A 114 17.32 9.43 6.89
CA SER A 114 18.68 9.03 7.21
C SER A 114 18.78 8.75 8.70
N TYR A 115 19.36 7.61 9.03
CA TYR A 115 19.64 7.19 10.39
C TYR A 115 21.14 6.98 10.56
N ARG A 116 21.62 7.20 11.78
CA ARG A 116 22.97 6.89 12.24
C ARG A 116 22.91 5.90 13.39
N GLN A 117 24.03 5.22 13.61
CA GLN A 117 24.17 4.37 14.79
C GLN A 117 23.98 5.21 16.07
N GLY A 118 23.17 4.71 16.99
CA GLY A 118 22.79 5.38 18.22
C GLY A 118 21.53 6.25 18.12
N ASP A 119 21.01 6.50 16.91
CA ASP A 119 19.77 7.25 16.74
C ASP A 119 18.58 6.47 17.30
N ARG A 120 17.63 7.21 17.89
CA ARG A 120 16.33 6.65 18.27
C ARG A 120 15.46 6.53 17.02
N ILE A 121 14.75 5.41 16.93
CA ILE A 121 13.83 5.13 15.83
C ILE A 121 12.54 4.55 16.41
N ARG A 122 11.40 5.08 15.96
CA ARG A 122 10.09 4.46 16.16
C ARG A 122 9.74 3.67 14.92
N ALA A 123 9.10 2.52 15.04
CA ALA A 123 8.65 1.78 13.85
C ALA A 123 7.44 0.92 14.20
N TYR A 124 6.67 0.57 13.17
CA TYR A 124 5.56 -0.34 13.27
C TYR A 124 6.06 -1.79 13.23
N ILE A 125 5.55 -2.65 14.11
CA ILE A 125 5.81 -4.09 14.04
C ILE A 125 4.99 -4.66 12.89
N LEU A 126 5.64 -4.86 11.74
CA LEU A 126 5.01 -5.38 10.53
C LEU A 126 4.72 -6.87 10.67
N ASP A 127 5.71 -7.63 11.14
CA ASP A 127 5.58 -9.08 11.31
C ASP A 127 6.57 -9.62 12.34
N VAL A 128 6.24 -10.78 12.90
CA VAL A 128 7.09 -11.53 13.83
C VAL A 128 7.14 -12.97 13.33
N LYS A 129 8.30 -13.36 12.80
CA LYS A 129 8.53 -14.68 12.19
C LYS A 129 9.44 -15.52 13.05
N GLN A 130 9.14 -16.81 13.19
CA GLN A 130 10.00 -17.75 13.88
C GLN A 130 10.88 -18.47 12.85
N TYR A 131 12.19 -18.24 12.88
CA TYR A 131 13.15 -18.98 12.07
C TYR A 131 13.94 -19.95 12.93
N SER A 132 14.60 -20.93 12.29
CA SER A 132 15.49 -21.91 12.94
C SER A 132 16.65 -21.23 13.71
N ARG A 133 16.98 -19.98 13.36
CA ARG A 133 18.02 -19.19 14.01
C ARG A 133 17.50 -18.24 15.11
N GLY A 134 16.19 -18.22 15.36
CA GLY A 134 15.52 -17.37 16.35
C GLY A 134 14.34 -16.57 15.75
N PRO A 135 13.52 -15.92 16.60
CA PRO A 135 12.49 -15.01 16.14
C PRO A 135 13.12 -13.78 15.47
N GLN A 136 12.52 -13.35 14.38
CA GLN A 136 12.87 -12.14 13.67
C GLN A 136 11.67 -11.20 13.70
N ILE A 137 11.84 -10.05 14.34
CA ILE A 137 10.86 -8.97 14.38
C ILE A 137 11.15 -8.07 13.19
N ILE A 138 10.20 -7.98 12.27
CA ILE A 138 10.28 -7.14 11.08
C ILE A 138 9.53 -5.85 11.36
N LEU A 139 10.24 -4.74 11.22
CA LEU A 139 9.72 -3.40 11.42
C LEU A 139 9.34 -2.76 10.08
N SER A 140 8.45 -1.78 10.12
CA SER A 140 8.15 -0.92 8.98
C SER A 140 7.97 0.54 9.40
N ARG A 141 8.45 1.43 8.54
CA ARG A 141 8.13 2.86 8.58
C ARG A 141 7.32 3.30 7.37
N THR A 142 7.18 2.48 6.33
CA THR A 142 6.41 2.79 5.12
C THR A 142 4.96 2.35 5.19
N HIS A 143 4.63 1.35 6.02
CA HIS A 143 3.29 0.79 6.10
C HIS A 143 2.22 1.86 6.48
N PRO A 144 1.02 1.87 5.86
CA PRO A 144 -0.05 2.83 6.19
C PRO A 144 -0.45 2.82 7.66
N ASN A 145 -0.55 1.63 8.28
CA ASN A 145 -0.89 1.52 9.71
C ASN A 145 0.15 2.15 10.66
N PHE A 146 1.38 2.40 10.19
CA PHE A 146 2.31 3.18 11.01
C PHE A 146 1.78 4.61 11.23
N LEU A 147 1.21 5.22 10.20
CA LEU A 147 0.56 6.53 10.31
C LEU A 147 -0.66 6.46 11.23
N SER A 148 -1.52 5.45 11.06
CA SER A 148 -2.69 5.26 11.91
C SER A 148 -2.31 5.14 13.39
N ALA A 149 -1.32 4.30 13.71
CA ALA A 149 -0.86 4.10 15.07
C ALA A 149 -0.14 5.33 15.65
N LEU A 150 0.48 6.18 14.81
CA LEU A 150 1.02 7.46 15.26
C LEU A 150 -0.10 8.40 15.69
N PHE A 151 -1.18 8.50 14.90
CA PHE A 151 -2.36 9.28 15.25
C PHE A 151 -3.08 8.74 16.48
N GLU A 152 -3.21 7.42 16.62
CA GLU A 152 -3.81 6.80 17.81
C GLU A 152 -3.05 7.14 19.10
N ASN A 153 -1.71 7.23 19.03
CA ASN A 153 -0.89 7.66 20.17
C ASN A 153 -0.97 9.16 20.46
N GLU A 154 -1.19 9.99 19.44
CA GLU A 154 -1.18 11.46 19.53
C GLU A 154 -2.56 12.07 19.83
N VAL A 155 -3.64 11.38 19.44
CA VAL A 155 -5.03 11.86 19.49
C VAL A 155 -5.85 11.00 20.46
N PRO A 156 -6.13 11.48 21.68
CA PRO A 156 -6.91 10.73 22.68
C PRO A 156 -8.26 10.23 22.16
N GLU A 157 -8.95 11.07 21.38
CA GLU A 157 -10.27 10.79 20.83
C GLU A 157 -10.26 9.56 19.89
N ILE A 158 -9.12 9.26 19.27
CA ILE A 158 -8.93 8.04 18.45
C ILE A 158 -8.74 6.83 19.36
N SER A 159 -7.88 6.92 20.38
CA SER A 159 -7.65 5.83 21.34
C SER A 159 -8.90 5.46 22.16
N GLU A 160 -9.76 6.43 22.45
CA GLU A 160 -11.06 6.24 23.12
C GLU A 160 -12.14 5.73 22.15
N GLY A 161 -11.85 5.72 20.84
CA GLY A 161 -12.75 5.23 19.80
C GLY A 161 -13.94 6.14 19.50
N ILE A 162 -13.87 7.42 19.90
CA ILE A 162 -14.82 8.50 19.55
C ILE A 162 -14.62 8.86 18.08
N VAL A 163 -13.38 9.14 17.71
CA VAL A 163 -12.94 9.33 16.32
C VAL A 163 -12.35 8.02 15.81
N LYS A 164 -12.64 7.68 14.56
CA LYS A 164 -12.11 6.51 13.87
C LYS A 164 -11.38 6.94 12.62
N ILE A 165 -10.19 6.37 12.40
CA ILE A 165 -9.51 6.43 11.10
C ILE A 165 -10.17 5.38 10.22
N MET A 166 -10.88 5.83 9.19
CA MET A 166 -11.62 4.97 8.26
C MET A 166 -10.72 4.40 7.17
N GLN A 167 -9.84 5.23 6.62
CA GLN A 167 -8.91 4.84 5.55
C GLN A 167 -7.64 5.69 5.57
N VAL A 168 -6.54 5.11 5.10
CA VAL A 168 -5.26 5.79 4.93
C VAL A 168 -4.70 5.51 3.54
N ALA A 169 -4.39 6.56 2.80
CA ALA A 169 -3.65 6.50 1.54
C ALA A 169 -2.31 7.21 1.72
N ARG A 170 -1.20 6.50 1.46
CA ARG A 170 0.14 6.96 1.83
C ARG A 170 1.16 6.81 0.71
N GLU A 171 1.90 7.87 0.44
CA GLU A 171 3.16 7.87 -0.31
C GLU A 171 4.29 8.23 0.67
N PRO A 172 4.97 7.22 1.27
CA PRO A 172 5.87 7.42 2.41
C PRO A 172 6.98 8.45 2.16
N GLY A 173 7.17 9.37 3.12
CA GLY A 173 8.18 10.44 3.04
C GLY A 173 7.85 11.56 2.07
N SER A 174 6.64 11.58 1.50
CA SER A 174 6.15 12.66 0.64
C SER A 174 4.82 13.21 1.14
N ARG A 175 3.73 12.45 0.94
CA ARG A 175 2.38 12.92 1.27
C ARG A 175 1.46 11.74 1.60
N SER A 176 0.55 11.96 2.53
CA SER A 176 -0.48 11.03 2.94
C SER A 176 -1.82 11.73 3.09
N LYS A 177 -2.90 10.99 2.84
CA LYS A 177 -4.27 11.38 3.18
C LYS A 177 -4.83 10.40 4.19
N ILE A 178 -5.51 10.92 5.21
CA ILE A 178 -6.25 10.10 6.17
C ILE A 178 -7.72 10.54 6.18
N ALA A 179 -8.62 9.57 6.14
CA ALA A 179 -10.05 9.78 6.22
C ALA A 179 -10.51 9.45 7.65
N VAL A 180 -11.14 10.41 8.32
CA VAL A 180 -11.56 10.29 9.72
C VAL A 180 -13.06 10.50 9.86
N TYR A 181 -13.66 9.77 10.79
CA TYR A 181 -15.09 9.84 11.11
C TYR A 181 -15.27 9.95 12.63
N SER A 182 -16.21 10.78 13.08
CA SER A 182 -16.60 10.83 14.49
C SER A 182 -17.91 10.09 14.70
N LYS A 183 -17.97 9.21 15.70
CA LYS A 183 -19.24 8.63 16.17
C LYS A 183 -20.08 9.63 16.95
N ASP A 184 -19.43 10.64 17.53
CA ASP A 184 -20.07 11.67 18.31
C ASP A 184 -20.28 12.92 17.42
N PRO A 185 -21.53 13.34 17.16
CA PRO A 185 -21.81 14.50 16.32
C PRO A 185 -21.29 15.83 16.93
N ASP A 186 -21.03 15.87 18.24
CA ASP A 186 -20.51 17.07 18.91
C ASP A 186 -18.97 17.18 18.80
N VAL A 187 -18.31 16.15 18.23
CA VAL A 187 -16.85 16.11 18.06
C VAL A 187 -16.48 16.21 16.58
N ASP A 188 -15.76 17.27 16.23
CA ASP A 188 -15.15 17.41 14.91
C ASP A 188 -13.93 16.47 14.77
N PRO A 189 -14.00 15.44 13.91
CA PRO A 189 -12.90 14.48 13.77
C PRO A 189 -11.64 15.11 13.17
N VAL A 190 -11.77 16.10 12.28
CA VAL A 190 -10.61 16.77 11.68
C VAL A 190 -9.94 17.66 12.72
N GLY A 191 -10.72 18.48 13.42
CA GLY A 191 -10.24 19.34 14.51
C GLY A 191 -9.54 18.54 15.62
N ALA A 192 -10.08 17.39 16.01
CA ALA A 192 -9.46 16.50 16.99
C ALA A 192 -8.07 16.01 16.53
N CYS A 193 -7.93 15.61 15.26
CA CYS A 193 -6.66 15.13 14.73
C CYS A 193 -5.63 16.24 14.48
N VAL A 194 -6.09 17.45 14.11
CA VAL A 194 -5.23 18.62 13.88
C VAL A 194 -4.72 19.18 15.22
N GLY A 195 -5.60 19.30 16.22
CA GLY A 195 -5.30 19.92 17.51
C GLY A 195 -5.12 21.44 17.43
N MET A 196 -4.83 22.08 18.57
CA MET A 196 -4.66 23.54 18.63
C MET A 196 -3.56 24.01 17.69
N LYS A 197 -3.91 24.82 16.69
CA LYS A 197 -2.98 25.32 15.66
C LYS A 197 -2.19 24.21 14.94
N GLY A 198 -2.76 23.01 14.82
CA GLY A 198 -2.09 21.90 14.15
C GLY A 198 -1.06 21.16 15.02
N SER A 199 -1.01 21.39 16.33
CA SER A 199 0.05 20.83 17.18
C SER A 199 0.17 19.30 17.09
N ARG A 200 -0.97 18.59 17.03
CA ARG A 200 -1.00 17.11 17.01
C ARG A 200 -0.53 16.58 15.65
N VAL A 201 -1.12 17.07 14.56
CA VAL A 201 -0.68 16.67 13.21
C VAL A 201 0.79 17.03 12.96
N GLN A 202 1.28 18.16 13.46
CA GLN A 202 2.69 18.55 13.32
C GLN A 202 3.64 17.60 14.07
N ALA A 203 3.25 17.07 15.23
CA ALA A 203 4.04 16.06 15.93
C ALA A 203 4.21 14.79 15.09
N VAL A 204 3.13 14.34 14.42
CA VAL A 204 3.17 13.19 13.50
C VAL A 204 4.00 13.49 12.24
N VAL A 205 3.82 14.67 11.63
CA VAL A 205 4.63 15.15 10.49
C VAL A 205 6.13 15.15 10.84
N GLN A 206 6.47 15.61 12.06
CA GLN A 206 7.85 15.65 12.53
C GLN A 206 8.45 14.25 12.71
N GLU A 207 7.67 13.31 13.26
CA GLU A 207 8.08 11.90 13.38
C GLU A 207 8.34 11.25 12.01
N LEU A 208 7.59 11.64 10.98
CA LEU A 208 7.77 11.19 9.59
C LEU A 208 8.71 12.09 8.76
N ARG A 209 9.50 12.92 9.44
CA ARG A 209 10.52 13.81 8.86
C ARG A 209 10.00 14.70 7.72
N GLY A 210 8.81 15.25 7.88
CA GLY A 210 8.24 16.24 6.97
C GLY A 210 7.31 15.66 5.89
N GLU A 211 6.88 14.40 6.01
CA GLU A 211 5.78 13.87 5.22
C GLU A 211 4.52 14.74 5.41
N LYS A 212 3.96 15.28 4.32
CA LYS A 212 2.75 16.11 4.39
C LYS A 212 1.52 15.24 4.66
N ILE A 213 0.67 15.63 5.59
CA ILE A 213 -0.52 14.84 5.95
C ILE A 213 -1.75 15.71 5.73
N ASP A 214 -2.66 15.26 4.87
CA ASP A 214 -4.00 15.83 4.74
C ASP A 214 -4.98 14.98 5.55
N ILE A 215 -5.84 15.63 6.32
CA ILE A 215 -6.84 15.00 7.16
C ILE A 215 -8.20 15.44 6.61
N VAL A 216 -9.01 14.47 6.20
CA VAL A 216 -10.29 14.73 5.54
C VAL A 216 -11.41 13.98 6.24
N THR A 217 -12.61 14.54 6.21
CA THR A 217 -13.80 13.89 6.78
C THR A 217 -14.25 12.75 5.86
N TRP A 218 -14.40 11.56 6.43
CA TRP A 218 -15.03 10.43 5.75
C TRP A 218 -16.55 10.63 5.70
N ASP A 219 -17.16 10.33 4.57
CA ASP A 219 -18.61 10.37 4.37
C ASP A 219 -19.08 9.04 3.76
N PRO A 220 -20.23 8.49 4.19
CA PRO A 220 -20.82 7.32 3.55
C PRO A 220 -21.28 7.59 2.10
N ASP A 221 -21.58 8.84 1.74
CA ASP A 221 -21.89 9.25 0.38
C ASP A 221 -20.58 9.40 -0.43
N PRO A 222 -20.34 8.55 -1.44
CA PRO A 222 -19.10 8.56 -2.21
C PRO A 222 -18.79 9.90 -2.87
N ALA A 223 -19.80 10.62 -3.35
CA ALA A 223 -19.62 11.91 -4.00
C ALA A 223 -19.10 12.95 -3.01
N LYS A 224 -19.69 13.01 -1.81
CA LYS A 224 -19.20 13.88 -0.73
C LYS A 224 -17.82 13.48 -0.25
N PHE A 225 -17.56 12.18 -0.13
CA PHE A 225 -16.27 11.70 0.32
C PHE A 225 -15.14 12.06 -0.67
N ILE A 226 -15.40 12.02 -1.98
CA ILE A 226 -14.45 12.47 -3.00
C ILE A 226 -14.22 13.98 -2.95
N CYS A 227 -15.27 14.77 -2.72
CA CYS A 227 -15.12 16.21 -2.47
C CYS A 227 -14.17 16.48 -1.31
N ASN A 228 -14.34 15.75 -0.20
CA ASN A 228 -13.45 15.87 0.94
C ASN A 228 -12.03 15.36 0.61
N ALA A 229 -11.88 14.27 -0.13
CA ALA A 229 -10.59 13.65 -0.45
C ALA A 229 -9.71 14.51 -1.37
N LEU A 230 -10.30 15.24 -2.30
CA LEU A 230 -9.60 16.13 -3.24
C LEU A 230 -9.25 17.50 -2.65
N ALA A 231 -9.72 17.81 -1.43
CA ALA A 231 -9.36 19.01 -0.70
C ALA A 231 -7.82 19.24 -0.73
N PRO A 232 -7.37 20.47 -0.97
CA PRO A 232 -8.11 21.74 -0.88
C PRO A 232 -8.80 22.22 -2.17
N ALA A 233 -8.80 21.45 -3.26
CA ALA A 233 -9.42 21.89 -4.51
C ALA A 233 -10.96 21.95 -4.41
N GLU A 234 -11.55 23.01 -4.91
CA GLU A 234 -13.02 23.15 -5.00
C GLU A 234 -13.55 22.41 -6.24
N ILE A 235 -14.68 21.74 -6.08
CA ILE A 235 -15.30 20.90 -7.10
C ILE A 235 -16.64 21.51 -7.52
N ILE A 236 -16.90 21.56 -8.82
CA ILE A 236 -18.16 22.04 -9.39
C ILE A 236 -19.18 20.91 -9.45
N ARG A 237 -18.76 19.74 -9.95
CA ARG A 237 -19.63 18.56 -10.08
C ARG A 237 -18.81 17.27 -10.04
N VAL A 238 -19.49 16.20 -9.65
CA VAL A 238 -19.00 14.82 -9.69
C VAL A 238 -19.99 14.00 -10.49
N ILE A 239 -19.53 13.31 -11.52
CA ILE A 239 -20.30 12.34 -12.30
C ILE A 239 -19.83 10.97 -11.88
N VAL A 240 -20.78 10.12 -11.48
CA VAL A 240 -20.49 8.78 -10.96
C VAL A 240 -20.80 7.76 -12.05
N ASP A 241 -19.82 6.91 -12.34
CA ASP A 241 -19.99 5.72 -13.16
C ASP A 241 -19.86 4.50 -12.24
N GLU A 242 -21.01 3.95 -11.84
CA GLU A 242 -21.09 2.80 -10.95
C GLU A 242 -20.62 1.50 -11.61
N GLU A 243 -20.76 1.39 -12.94
CA GLU A 243 -20.38 0.18 -13.69
C GLU A 243 -18.87 0.02 -13.75
N ASN A 244 -18.16 1.11 -14.06
CA ASN A 244 -16.70 1.12 -14.14
C ASN A 244 -16.02 1.44 -12.80
N HIS A 245 -16.78 1.66 -11.73
CA HIS A 245 -16.30 2.10 -10.42
C HIS A 245 -15.35 3.32 -10.54
N SER A 246 -15.79 4.30 -11.34
CA SER A 246 -15.03 5.49 -11.68
C SER A 246 -15.86 6.76 -11.47
N MET A 247 -15.18 7.89 -11.27
CA MET A 247 -15.84 9.19 -11.17
C MET A 247 -15.08 10.23 -11.97
N GLU A 248 -15.83 11.01 -12.75
CA GLU A 248 -15.35 12.21 -13.41
C GLU A 248 -15.64 13.41 -12.52
N VAL A 249 -14.59 14.16 -12.18
CA VAL A 249 -14.65 15.29 -11.28
C VAL A 249 -14.34 16.55 -12.07
N VAL A 250 -15.31 17.45 -12.15
CA VAL A 250 -15.13 18.73 -12.84
C VAL A 250 -14.78 19.80 -11.83
N VAL A 251 -13.67 20.47 -12.10
CA VAL A 251 -13.15 21.56 -11.26
C VAL A 251 -13.03 22.86 -12.07
N PRO A 252 -13.00 24.03 -11.41
CA PRO A 252 -12.66 25.27 -12.09
C PRO A 252 -11.29 25.18 -12.79
N ASP A 253 -11.11 25.89 -13.91
CA ASP A 253 -9.87 25.84 -14.69
C ASP A 253 -8.62 26.23 -13.88
N ASP A 254 -8.75 27.16 -12.92
CA ASP A 254 -7.67 27.57 -12.01
C ASP A 254 -7.36 26.53 -10.92
N GLN A 255 -8.30 25.64 -10.62
CA GLN A 255 -8.16 24.57 -9.61
C GLN A 255 -7.65 23.26 -10.20
N LEU A 256 -7.65 23.08 -11.54
CA LEU A 256 -7.23 21.83 -12.19
C LEU A 256 -5.85 21.34 -11.72
N SER A 257 -4.86 22.25 -11.70
CA SER A 257 -3.50 21.91 -11.29
C SER A 257 -3.43 21.51 -9.80
N LEU A 258 -4.23 22.15 -8.95
CA LEU A 258 -4.30 21.84 -7.52
C LEU A 258 -4.97 20.49 -7.27
N ALA A 259 -6.07 20.23 -7.97
CA ALA A 259 -6.83 18.98 -7.88
C ALA A 259 -5.97 17.79 -8.31
N ILE A 260 -5.26 17.87 -9.44
CA ILE A 260 -4.33 16.82 -9.92
C ILE A 260 -3.13 16.70 -8.95
N GLY A 261 -2.56 17.84 -8.57
CA GLY A 261 -1.34 17.93 -7.76
C GLY A 261 -0.08 17.58 -8.55
N LYS A 262 1.09 17.84 -7.95
CA LYS A 262 2.40 17.59 -8.60
C LYS A 262 2.54 16.12 -9.00
N GLY A 263 2.63 15.85 -10.31
CA GLY A 263 2.75 14.50 -10.86
C GLY A 263 1.53 13.60 -10.60
N GLY A 264 0.34 14.20 -10.41
CA GLY A 264 -0.89 13.46 -10.12
C GLY A 264 -1.00 12.94 -8.68
N GLN A 265 -0.13 13.40 -7.77
CA GLN A 265 -0.08 12.87 -6.41
C GLN A 265 -1.39 13.06 -5.63
N ASN A 266 -2.10 14.18 -5.81
CA ASN A 266 -3.32 14.44 -5.04
C ASN A 266 -4.47 13.52 -5.48
N VAL A 267 -4.71 13.44 -6.79
CA VAL A 267 -5.69 12.51 -7.40
C VAL A 267 -5.37 11.06 -7.07
N ARG A 268 -4.10 10.64 -7.15
CA ARG A 268 -3.72 9.25 -6.86
C ARG A 268 -3.95 8.88 -5.39
N LEU A 269 -3.64 9.80 -4.47
CA LEU A 269 -3.92 9.60 -3.05
C LEU A 269 -5.42 9.60 -2.76
N ALA A 270 -6.19 10.50 -3.37
CA ALA A 270 -7.63 10.54 -3.24
C ALA A 270 -8.27 9.24 -3.77
N SER A 271 -7.87 8.79 -4.96
CA SER A 271 -8.33 7.53 -5.56
C SER A 271 -8.03 6.32 -4.67
N ARG A 272 -6.82 6.21 -4.10
CA ARG A 272 -6.49 5.14 -3.12
C ARG A 272 -7.27 5.26 -1.81
N LEU A 273 -7.62 6.47 -1.40
CA LEU A 273 -8.35 6.73 -0.16
C LEU A 273 -9.84 6.41 -0.30
N THR A 274 -10.43 6.69 -1.46
CA THR A 274 -11.85 6.45 -1.71
C THR A 274 -12.11 5.08 -2.30
N GLY A 275 -11.10 4.48 -2.95
CA GLY A 275 -11.22 3.23 -3.70
C GLY A 275 -11.76 3.43 -5.13
N TRP A 276 -12.05 4.68 -5.54
CA TRP A 276 -12.60 5.00 -6.86
C TRP A 276 -11.51 5.41 -7.84
N ALA A 277 -11.65 5.04 -9.12
CA ALA A 277 -10.87 5.67 -10.17
C ALA A 277 -11.37 7.10 -10.36
N LEU A 278 -10.46 8.08 -10.35
CA LEU A 278 -10.82 9.49 -10.45
C LEU A 278 -10.21 10.08 -11.71
N ASP A 279 -11.06 10.64 -12.57
CA ASP A 279 -10.65 11.52 -13.66
C ASP A 279 -10.99 12.96 -13.29
N VAL A 280 -10.05 13.88 -13.51
CA VAL A 280 -10.24 15.29 -13.13
C VAL A 280 -10.09 16.16 -14.37
N VAL A 281 -11.19 16.83 -14.71
CA VAL A 281 -11.29 17.68 -15.89
C VAL A 281 -11.63 19.11 -15.49
N SER A 282 -11.21 20.08 -16.30
CA SER A 282 -11.64 21.46 -16.08
C SER A 282 -13.02 21.70 -16.64
N GLU A 283 -13.72 22.70 -16.11
CA GLU A 283 -15.04 23.12 -16.59
C GLU A 283 -15.03 23.42 -18.10
N THR A 284 -14.01 24.12 -18.59
CA THR A 284 -13.89 24.43 -20.02
C THR A 284 -13.77 23.15 -20.86
N ASN A 285 -12.91 22.21 -20.46
CA ASN A 285 -12.73 20.95 -21.18
C ASN A 285 -13.98 20.08 -21.14
N TYR A 286 -14.63 20.02 -19.98
CA TYR A 286 -15.88 19.30 -19.81
C TYR A 286 -17.00 19.84 -20.70
N ASN A 287 -17.18 21.17 -20.73
CA ASN A 287 -18.18 21.80 -21.61
C ASN A 287 -17.85 21.61 -23.10
N LYS A 288 -16.57 21.61 -23.45
CA LYS A 288 -16.12 21.30 -24.82
C LYS A 288 -16.47 19.85 -25.19
N ALA A 289 -16.18 18.89 -24.32
CA ALA A 289 -16.50 17.48 -24.52
C ALA A 289 -18.01 17.26 -24.67
N LEU A 290 -18.85 17.93 -23.86
CA LEU A 290 -20.31 17.86 -24.01
C LEU A 290 -20.78 18.39 -25.37
N LYS A 291 -20.17 19.49 -25.85
CA LYS A 291 -20.51 20.06 -27.15
C LYS A 291 -20.10 19.13 -28.29
N GLU A 292 -18.89 18.59 -28.25
CA GLU A 292 -18.37 17.64 -29.23
C GLU A 292 -19.17 16.33 -29.23
N GLY A 293 -19.59 15.85 -28.07
CA GLY A 293 -20.49 14.71 -27.92
C GLY A 293 -21.84 14.96 -28.59
N TYR A 294 -22.47 16.10 -28.34
CA TYR A 294 -23.72 16.46 -29.01
C TYR A 294 -23.55 16.62 -30.53
N GLU A 295 -22.46 17.24 -30.99
CA GLU A 295 -22.13 17.35 -32.41
C GLU A 295 -21.89 15.97 -33.05
N SER A 296 -21.35 15.00 -32.31
CA SER A 296 -21.19 13.62 -32.79
C SER A 296 -22.53 12.92 -33.02
N LEU A 297 -23.53 13.15 -32.18
CA LEU A 297 -24.88 12.61 -32.38
C LEU A 297 -25.55 13.21 -33.62
N LEU A 298 -25.40 14.51 -33.86
CA LEU A 298 -25.90 15.17 -35.07
C LEU A 298 -25.18 14.70 -36.35
N GLY A 299 -23.98 14.12 -36.20
CA GLY A 299 -23.20 13.57 -37.31
C GLY A 299 -23.67 12.19 -37.78
N LEU A 300 -24.50 11.49 -36.99
CA LEU A 300 -25.02 10.16 -37.33
C LEU A 300 -26.06 10.24 -38.44
N GLU A 301 -25.97 9.33 -39.42
CA GLU A 301 -26.97 9.28 -40.47
C GLU A 301 -28.35 8.90 -39.90
N GLY A 302 -29.38 9.67 -40.25
CA GLY A 302 -30.74 9.47 -39.74
C GLY A 302 -31.05 10.17 -38.40
N VAL A 303 -30.06 10.81 -37.76
CA VAL A 303 -30.27 11.58 -36.53
C VAL A 303 -30.42 13.06 -36.84
N GLY A 304 -31.66 13.54 -36.84
CA GLY A 304 -31.96 14.98 -36.92
C GLY A 304 -31.86 15.67 -35.55
N GLU A 305 -31.91 17.01 -35.53
CA GLU A 305 -31.81 17.83 -34.31
C GLU A 305 -32.79 17.39 -33.21
N LYS A 306 -34.03 17.03 -33.58
CA LYS A 306 -35.03 16.57 -32.62
C LYS A 306 -34.60 15.25 -31.95
N LEU A 307 -34.18 14.27 -32.74
CA LEU A 307 -33.79 12.96 -32.22
C LEU A 307 -32.50 13.04 -31.41
N ALA A 308 -31.52 13.87 -31.82
CA ALA A 308 -30.33 14.14 -31.03
C ALA A 308 -30.66 14.77 -29.67
N ALA A 309 -31.61 15.72 -29.62
CA ALA A 309 -32.07 16.31 -28.37
C ALA A 309 -32.80 15.30 -27.49
N ASP A 310 -33.62 14.42 -28.07
CA ASP A 310 -34.34 13.36 -27.35
C ASP A 310 -33.33 12.33 -26.78
N LEU A 311 -32.35 11.89 -27.56
CA LEU A 311 -31.25 11.01 -27.12
C LEU A 311 -30.45 11.63 -25.97
N TYR A 312 -30.12 12.92 -26.07
CA TYR A 312 -29.38 13.63 -25.05
C TYR A 312 -30.16 13.76 -23.73
N GLN A 313 -31.49 13.93 -23.80
CA GLN A 313 -32.36 13.99 -22.62
C GLN A 313 -32.47 12.62 -21.92
N GLU A 314 -32.47 11.54 -22.69
CA GLU A 314 -32.49 10.16 -22.17
C GLU A 314 -31.12 9.68 -21.66
N GLY A 315 -30.06 10.49 -21.84
CA GLY A 315 -28.77 10.26 -21.20
C GLY A 315 -27.62 9.91 -22.16
N PHE A 316 -27.90 9.71 -23.45
CA PHE A 316 -26.88 9.45 -24.47
C PHE A 316 -26.27 10.78 -24.92
N ARG A 317 -25.09 11.13 -24.38
CA ARG A 317 -24.43 12.43 -24.61
C ARG A 317 -23.48 12.43 -25.80
N SER A 318 -23.17 11.27 -26.37
CA SER A 318 -22.27 11.15 -27.52
C SER A 318 -22.58 9.91 -28.38
N ALA A 319 -22.08 9.89 -29.61
CA ALA A 319 -22.14 8.71 -30.47
C ALA A 319 -21.40 7.51 -29.86
N LEU A 320 -20.35 7.74 -29.05
CA LEU A 320 -19.65 6.68 -28.33
C LEU A 320 -20.53 6.00 -27.28
N GLU A 321 -21.21 6.79 -26.43
CA GLU A 321 -22.17 6.25 -25.46
C GLU A 321 -23.30 5.49 -26.16
N LEU A 322 -23.81 6.04 -27.27
CA LEU A 322 -24.86 5.39 -28.05
C LEU A 322 -24.41 4.06 -28.66
N SER A 323 -23.15 3.95 -29.11
CA SER A 323 -22.59 2.71 -29.66
C SER A 323 -22.44 1.58 -28.64
N GLN A 324 -22.47 1.90 -27.34
CA GLN A 324 -22.34 0.95 -26.24
C GLN A 324 -23.70 0.62 -25.60
N ALA A 325 -24.76 1.28 -26.05
CA ALA A 325 -26.10 1.12 -25.50
C ALA A 325 -26.77 -0.19 -25.95
N GLU A 326 -27.64 -0.72 -25.10
CA GLU A 326 -28.53 -1.82 -25.49
C GLU A 326 -29.81 -1.29 -26.16
N PRO A 327 -30.38 -1.99 -27.16
CA PRO A 327 -31.58 -1.52 -27.87
C PRO A 327 -32.77 -1.22 -26.95
N GLU A 328 -32.87 -1.92 -25.82
CA GLU A 328 -33.92 -1.74 -24.82
C GLU A 328 -33.86 -0.37 -24.14
N GLU A 329 -32.67 0.22 -24.01
CA GLU A 329 -32.47 1.53 -23.36
C GLU A 329 -33.00 2.67 -24.24
N LEU A 330 -32.97 2.50 -25.57
CA LEU A 330 -33.48 3.50 -26.51
C LEU A 330 -35.00 3.42 -26.68
N MET A 331 -35.64 2.34 -26.22
CA MET A 331 -37.09 2.17 -26.34
C MET A 331 -37.90 3.17 -25.51
N SER A 332 -37.28 3.86 -24.55
CA SER A 332 -37.92 4.97 -23.81
C SER A 332 -38.18 6.19 -24.69
N ILE A 333 -37.43 6.34 -25.79
CA ILE A 333 -37.53 7.48 -26.70
C ILE A 333 -38.82 7.39 -27.53
N GLU A 334 -39.55 8.50 -27.61
CA GLU A 334 -40.81 8.57 -28.33
C GLU A 334 -40.63 8.26 -29.83
N GLY A 335 -41.30 7.20 -30.30
CA GLY A 335 -41.24 6.77 -31.70
C GLY A 335 -40.07 5.84 -32.04
N MET A 336 -39.33 5.38 -31.04
CA MET A 336 -38.28 4.36 -31.19
C MET A 336 -38.90 2.96 -31.27
N THR A 337 -38.47 2.18 -32.27
CA THR A 337 -38.79 0.76 -32.41
C THR A 337 -37.51 -0.05 -32.26
N GLU A 338 -37.60 -1.31 -31.84
CA GLU A 338 -36.42 -2.15 -31.61
C GLU A 338 -35.50 -2.23 -32.84
N ASP A 339 -36.08 -2.36 -34.04
CA ASP A 339 -35.32 -2.37 -35.30
C ASP A 339 -34.58 -1.05 -35.55
N LYS A 340 -35.22 0.10 -35.25
CA LYS A 340 -34.60 1.42 -35.41
C LYS A 340 -33.52 1.67 -34.36
N ALA A 341 -33.73 1.22 -33.13
CA ALA A 341 -32.73 1.31 -32.07
C ALA A 341 -31.47 0.54 -32.47
N ARG A 342 -31.61 -0.68 -33.01
CA ARG A 342 -30.48 -1.47 -33.53
C ARG A 342 -29.77 -0.81 -34.70
N GLU A 343 -30.53 -0.27 -35.67
CA GLU A 343 -29.95 0.48 -36.80
C GLU A 343 -29.14 1.69 -36.31
N LEU A 344 -29.68 2.45 -35.35
CA LEU A 344 -29.05 3.64 -34.79
C LEU A 344 -27.78 3.31 -33.99
N ILE A 345 -27.80 2.23 -33.19
CA ILE A 345 -26.62 1.74 -32.47
C ILE A 345 -25.55 1.29 -33.46
N GLN A 346 -25.92 0.55 -34.51
CA GLN A 346 -25.00 0.09 -35.53
C GLN A 346 -24.34 1.26 -36.28
N GLU A 347 -25.12 2.28 -36.65
CA GLU A 347 -24.60 3.52 -37.25
C GLU A 347 -23.63 4.23 -36.30
N ALA A 348 -23.94 4.30 -35.00
CA ALA A 348 -23.05 4.87 -34.01
C ALA A 348 -21.72 4.10 -33.89
N ILE A 349 -21.75 2.76 -33.93
CA ILE A 349 -20.55 1.92 -33.94
C ILE A 349 -19.69 2.24 -35.18
N GLU A 350 -20.29 2.29 -36.36
CA GLU A 350 -19.58 2.58 -37.62
C GLU A 350 -19.00 3.98 -37.63
N PHE A 351 -19.75 4.98 -37.17
CA PHE A 351 -19.29 6.36 -37.05
C PHE A 351 -18.08 6.48 -36.10
N VAL A 352 -18.14 5.82 -34.94
CA VAL A 352 -17.06 5.83 -33.94
C VAL A 352 -15.82 5.14 -34.49
N GLN A 353 -15.96 3.99 -35.15
CA GLN A 353 -14.83 3.28 -35.77
C GLN A 353 -14.15 4.14 -36.84
N LYS A 354 -14.93 4.74 -37.74
CA LYS A 354 -14.40 5.62 -38.78
C LYS A 354 -13.65 6.82 -38.20
N LYS A 355 -14.21 7.46 -37.17
CA LYS A 355 -13.55 8.55 -36.45
C LYS A 355 -12.23 8.11 -35.79
N GLN A 356 -12.18 6.92 -35.21
CA GLN A 356 -10.97 6.36 -34.61
C GLN A 356 -9.89 6.05 -35.65
N GLU A 357 -10.27 5.50 -36.80
CA GLU A 357 -9.37 5.25 -37.92
C GLU A 357 -8.81 6.56 -38.50
N GLU A 358 -9.65 7.59 -38.68
CA GLU A 358 -9.20 8.92 -39.11
C GLU A 358 -8.17 9.49 -38.13
N VAL A 359 -8.45 9.49 -36.82
CA VAL A 359 -7.51 9.98 -35.80
C VAL A 359 -6.20 9.18 -35.77
N ALA A 360 -6.26 7.86 -35.94
CA ALA A 360 -5.06 7.01 -36.01
C ALA A 360 -4.19 7.37 -37.23
N THR A 361 -4.79 7.51 -38.41
CA THR A 361 -4.06 7.91 -39.63
C THR A 361 -3.40 9.28 -39.51
N TYR A 362 -4.08 10.27 -38.94
CA TYR A 362 -3.48 11.59 -38.70
C TYR A 362 -2.30 11.53 -37.72
N SER A 363 -2.38 10.71 -36.66
CA SER A 363 -1.28 10.57 -35.70
C SER A 363 -0.05 9.87 -36.27
N GLU A 364 -0.25 8.92 -37.19
CA GLU A 364 0.83 8.26 -37.93
C GLU A 364 1.50 9.24 -38.90
N GLU A 365 0.72 10.05 -39.62
CA GLU A 365 1.24 11.09 -40.52
C GLU A 365 2.03 12.19 -39.78
N GLU A 366 1.55 12.65 -38.61
CA GLU A 366 2.28 13.62 -37.77
C GLU A 366 3.59 13.04 -37.23
N ALA A 367 3.58 11.81 -36.71
CA ALA A 367 4.79 11.15 -36.22
C ALA A 367 5.83 10.94 -37.34
N GLN A 368 5.37 10.71 -38.57
CA GLN A 368 6.23 10.51 -39.73
C GLN A 368 6.81 11.85 -40.24
N GLN A 369 6.05 12.94 -40.16
CA GLN A 369 6.56 14.30 -40.43
C GLN A 369 7.59 14.74 -39.38
N ASP A 370 7.38 14.45 -38.10
CA ASP A 370 8.34 14.77 -37.05
C ASP A 370 9.66 14.00 -37.23
N LEU A 371 9.61 12.74 -37.65
CA LEU A 371 10.78 11.94 -38.02
C LEU A 371 11.51 12.50 -39.25
N GLU A 372 10.78 12.92 -40.29
CA GLU A 372 11.38 13.56 -41.47
C GLU A 372 12.06 14.89 -41.11
N VAL A 373 11.48 15.67 -40.18
CA VAL A 373 12.08 16.93 -39.70
C VAL A 373 13.35 16.67 -38.88
N GLU A 374 13.37 15.64 -38.05
CA GLU A 374 14.58 15.22 -37.31
C GLU A 374 15.68 14.71 -38.26
N GLU A 375 15.34 13.93 -39.29
CA GLU A 375 16.32 13.46 -40.30
C GLU A 375 16.90 14.62 -41.12
N VAL A 376 16.08 15.58 -41.53
CA VAL A 376 16.55 16.78 -42.26
C VAL A 376 17.44 17.66 -41.37
N GLN A 377 17.16 17.76 -40.06
CA GLN A 377 18.03 18.47 -39.12
C GLN A 377 19.35 17.71 -38.90
N ALA A 378 19.32 16.37 -38.80
CA ALA A 378 20.52 15.55 -38.67
C ALA A 378 21.44 15.66 -39.91
N GLU A 379 20.86 15.65 -41.12
CA GLU A 379 21.63 15.83 -42.36
C GLU A 379 22.25 17.23 -42.50
N GLN A 380 21.60 18.28 -41.97
CA GLN A 380 22.15 19.64 -41.99
C GLN A 380 23.32 19.80 -41.00
N VAL A 381 23.32 19.05 -39.90
CA VAL A 381 24.44 19.00 -38.94
C VAL A 381 25.64 18.27 -39.56
N GLU A 382 25.43 17.15 -40.26
CA GLU A 382 26.51 16.44 -40.96
C GLU A 382 27.09 17.23 -42.15
N LYS A 383 26.27 17.96 -42.91
CA LYS A 383 26.75 18.82 -44.02
C LYS A 383 27.42 20.12 -43.54
N GLY A 384 27.28 20.49 -42.26
CA GLY A 384 27.94 21.65 -41.65
C GLY A 384 29.38 21.42 -41.21
N GLU A 385 29.84 20.16 -41.12
CA GLU A 385 31.20 19.83 -40.62
C GLU A 385 32.26 19.66 -41.73
N GLU A 386 31.89 19.68 -43.02
CA GLU A 386 32.87 19.56 -44.11
C GLU A 386 33.23 20.90 -44.81
N LYS A 387 34.30 21.51 -44.28
CA LYS A 387 35.43 22.22 -44.96
C LYS A 387 35.64 23.72 -44.64
N PRO A 388 36.90 24.23 -44.76
CA PRO A 388 38.19 23.58 -44.53
C PRO A 388 39.14 24.39 -43.63
N SER A 389 40.13 23.68 -43.06
CA SER A 389 41.36 24.27 -42.56
C SER A 389 42.17 24.89 -43.71
N SER A 390 42.30 26.22 -43.72
CA SER A 390 43.34 27.00 -44.42
C SER A 390 43.12 28.45 -44.01
N GLY A 391 44.07 29.27 -43.56
CA GLY A 391 45.52 29.24 -43.48
C GLY A 391 45.95 30.70 -43.23
N ASP A 392 47.08 30.89 -42.55
CA ASP A 392 47.95 32.08 -42.46
C ASP A 392 47.37 33.52 -42.38
N GLY A 393 47.82 34.24 -41.34
CA GLY A 393 47.73 35.69 -41.22
C GLY A 393 47.99 36.20 -39.81
#